data_AF-A0A8H3J493-F1
#
_entry.id   AF-A0A8H3J493-F1
#
_cell.length_a   1.000
_cell.length_b   1.000
_cell.length_c   1.000
_cell.angle_alpha   90.00
_cell.angle_beta   90.00
_cell.angle_gamma   90.00
#
_symmetry.space_group_name_H-M   'P 1'
#
loop_
_entity.id
_entity.type
_entity.pdbx_description
1 polymer ?
#
loop_
_entity_poly.entity_id
_entity_poly.type
_entity_poly.pdbx_seq_one_letter_code
_entity_poly.pdbx_strand_id
1 'polypeptide(L)'
;MKGVAKGADVPYLSILAINVRTEIAFGLATDGCTAVFWKTDKSSFLAQNWDWQEEQQENLINLNISQEGKPSISMITEAGIIGKIGLNSRGVGVCLNAIRAQGVDFQKLPCHLALRTCLESNSAEEAVAALEKVGVASSCHILVADSESAIGLECSHVNIVELAMEQGILAHTNHYIKPHHGVEDLIVLKDSPTRFQRITQLVREQTERLHETGTLELEDIRSLLKDEENFPTAICRSRTDDSSIATLFNIVMDLKTRRAEVVIGKPSMAEILCLVPAE
;
A
#
# COMPACT_ATOMS: atom_id res chain seq x y z
N MET A 1 -15.69 12.91 5.04
CA MET A 1 -16.11 12.30 6.32
C MET A 1 -17.51 12.71 6.78
N LYS A 2 -17.84 13.99 7.02
CA LYS A 2 -19.22 14.40 7.42
C LYS A 2 -20.31 13.90 6.44
N GLY A 3 -20.04 14.00 5.13
CA GLY A 3 -20.95 13.46 4.11
C GLY A 3 -21.11 11.93 4.17
N VAL A 4 -20.02 11.19 4.40
CA VAL A 4 -20.05 9.73 4.60
C VAL A 4 -20.87 9.37 5.83
N ALA A 5 -20.65 10.06 6.95
CA ALA A 5 -21.40 9.84 8.20
C ALA A 5 -22.90 10.06 8.01
N LYS A 6 -23.28 11.15 7.33
CA LYS A 6 -24.67 11.43 6.98
C LYS A 6 -25.26 10.37 6.05
N GLY A 7 -24.52 9.93 5.03
CA GLY A 7 -25.00 8.95 4.05
C GLY A 7 -25.17 7.55 4.63
N ALA A 8 -24.33 7.17 5.60
CA ALA A 8 -24.39 5.89 6.29
C ALA A 8 -25.28 5.90 7.54
N ASP A 9 -25.89 7.05 7.90
CA ASP A 9 -26.67 7.24 9.13
C ASP A 9 -25.93 6.84 10.41
N VAL A 10 -24.67 7.28 10.53
CA VAL A 10 -23.82 7.02 11.70
C VAL A 10 -23.25 8.32 12.28
N PRO A 11 -22.83 8.33 13.56
CA PRO A 11 -22.14 9.48 14.14
C PRO A 11 -20.87 9.84 13.36
N TYR A 12 -20.59 11.14 13.22
CA TYR A 12 -19.34 11.63 12.61
C TYR A 12 -18.10 11.01 13.25
N LEU A 13 -18.11 10.83 14.58
CA LEU A 13 -16.98 10.26 15.30
C LEU A 13 -16.69 8.81 14.90
N SER A 14 -17.70 8.03 14.47
CA SER A 14 -17.47 6.67 13.96
C SER A 14 -16.67 6.69 12.66
N ILE A 15 -16.99 7.61 11.74
CA ILE A 15 -16.23 7.78 10.50
C ILE A 15 -14.85 8.36 10.78
N LEU A 16 -14.74 9.33 11.70
CA LEU A 16 -13.44 9.86 12.08
C LEU A 16 -12.54 8.74 12.65
N ALA A 17 -13.06 7.93 13.58
CA ALA A 17 -12.32 6.88 14.26
C ALA A 17 -11.71 5.86 13.30
N ILE A 18 -12.45 5.39 12.29
CA ILE A 18 -11.91 4.44 11.31
C ILE A 18 -10.83 5.07 10.41
N ASN A 19 -10.91 6.37 10.13
CA ASN A 19 -9.91 7.09 9.33
C ASN A 19 -8.64 7.46 10.13
N VAL A 20 -8.68 7.34 11.46
CA VAL A 20 -7.52 7.57 12.35
C VAL A 20 -7.24 6.33 13.22
N ARG A 21 -7.61 5.14 12.72
CA ARG A 21 -7.49 3.87 13.46
C ARG A 21 -6.05 3.58 13.86
N THR A 22 -5.09 3.89 12.99
CA THR A 22 -3.65 3.69 13.25
C THR A 22 -3.19 4.56 14.42
N GLU A 23 -3.67 5.81 14.47
CA GLU A 23 -3.35 6.77 15.53
C GLU A 23 -4.06 6.43 16.84
N ILE A 24 -5.33 5.99 16.81
CA ILE A 24 -6.04 5.51 18.01
C ILE A 24 -5.39 4.27 18.59
N ALA A 25 -4.90 3.36 17.74
CA ALA A 25 -4.17 2.19 18.16
C ALA A 25 -2.73 2.50 18.60
N PHE A 26 -2.29 3.76 18.54
CA PHE A 26 -0.91 4.18 18.86
C PHE A 26 0.16 3.40 18.08
N GLY A 27 -0.13 3.05 16.82
CA GLY A 27 0.76 2.23 15.98
C GLY A 27 0.82 0.75 16.39
N LEU A 28 -0.07 0.27 17.27
CA LEU A 28 -0.04 -1.11 17.78
C LEU A 28 -0.92 -2.09 17.00
N ALA A 29 -1.75 -1.62 16.07
CA ALA A 29 -2.51 -2.47 15.17
C ALA A 29 -1.57 -3.15 14.15
N THR A 30 -1.77 -4.44 13.89
CA THR A 30 -0.87 -5.24 13.04
C THR A 30 -1.60 -5.72 11.79
N ASP A 31 -1.23 -5.19 10.62
CA ASP A 31 -1.56 -5.75 9.31
C ASP A 31 -0.32 -6.39 8.68
N GLY A 32 -0.51 -7.39 7.81
CA GLY A 32 0.55 -7.99 7.01
C GLY A 32 0.47 -7.41 5.61
N CYS A 33 1.56 -6.92 5.04
CA CYS A 33 1.56 -6.36 3.70
C CYS A 33 2.87 -6.68 3.00
N THR A 34 2.81 -6.92 1.69
CA THR A 34 3.99 -6.98 0.82
C THR A 34 3.73 -6.06 -0.36
N ALA A 35 4.54 -5.01 -0.51
CA ALA A 35 4.45 -4.05 -1.61
C ALA A 35 5.71 -4.12 -2.48
N VAL A 36 5.54 -3.94 -3.78
CA VAL A 36 6.62 -3.93 -4.76
C VAL A 36 6.34 -2.92 -5.85
N PHE A 37 7.36 -2.12 -6.17
CA PHE A 37 7.47 -1.34 -7.38
C PHE A 37 8.54 -1.98 -8.27
N TRP A 38 8.24 -2.09 -9.56
CA TRP A 38 9.19 -2.60 -10.53
C TRP A 38 8.96 -1.94 -11.89
N LYS A 39 10.00 -1.28 -12.41
CA LYS A 39 10.00 -0.64 -13.72
C LYS A 39 11.10 -1.16 -14.64
N THR A 40 10.83 -0.99 -15.92
CA THR A 40 11.82 -1.01 -17.00
C THR A 40 11.69 0.30 -17.78
N ASP A 41 12.43 0.46 -18.89
CA ASP A 41 12.23 1.62 -19.77
C ASP A 41 10.81 1.67 -20.34
N LYS A 42 10.16 0.51 -20.52
CA LYS A 42 8.86 0.39 -21.19
C LYS A 42 7.69 0.25 -20.22
N SER A 43 7.90 -0.26 -19.02
CA SER A 43 6.82 -0.59 -18.07
C SER A 43 7.09 0.03 -16.70
N SER A 44 6.04 0.39 -15.95
CA SER A 44 6.15 0.85 -14.56
C SER A 44 4.96 0.28 -13.78
N PHE A 45 5.25 -0.63 -12.84
CA PHE A 45 4.23 -1.30 -12.05
C PHE A 45 4.42 -1.03 -10.56
N LEU A 46 3.31 -0.78 -9.87
CA LEU A 46 3.22 -0.75 -8.41
C LEU A 46 2.18 -1.78 -7.97
N ALA A 47 2.52 -2.63 -7.00
CA ALA A 47 1.65 -3.70 -6.59
C ALA A 47 1.74 -4.01 -5.09
N GLN A 48 0.69 -4.64 -4.57
CA GLN A 48 0.62 -5.02 -3.17
C GLN A 48 -0.34 -6.18 -2.91
N ASN A 49 0.06 -7.08 -2.00
CA ASN A 49 -0.86 -7.89 -1.20
C ASN A 49 -1.14 -7.16 0.12
N TRP A 50 -2.42 -6.98 0.44
CA TRP A 50 -2.87 -6.46 1.72
C TRP A 50 -3.47 -7.59 2.55
N ASP A 51 -2.85 -7.88 3.69
CA ASP A 51 -3.23 -8.95 4.59
C ASP A 51 -3.81 -8.39 5.89
N TRP A 52 -4.99 -8.88 6.24
CA TRP A 52 -5.68 -8.47 7.44
C TRP A 52 -6.60 -9.60 7.92
N GLN A 53 -7.37 -9.34 8.97
CA GLN A 53 -8.35 -10.28 9.53
C GLN A 53 -9.38 -10.66 8.46
N GLU A 54 -9.54 -11.96 8.17
CA GLU A 54 -10.43 -12.50 7.11
C GLU A 54 -11.84 -11.89 7.14
N GLU A 55 -12.36 -11.61 8.33
CA GLU A 55 -13.68 -11.02 8.54
C GLU A 55 -13.83 -9.60 7.97
N GLN A 56 -12.73 -8.90 7.65
CA GLN A 56 -12.82 -7.59 7.00
C GLN A 56 -12.97 -7.66 5.49
N GLN A 57 -12.84 -8.83 4.87
CA GLN A 57 -12.95 -8.95 3.42
C GLN A 57 -14.33 -8.45 2.92
N GLU A 58 -15.41 -8.71 3.68
CA GLU A 58 -16.76 -8.23 3.35
C GLU A 58 -16.92 -6.70 3.45
N ASN A 59 -16.00 -6.03 4.13
CA ASN A 59 -16.00 -4.57 4.31
C ASN A 59 -15.17 -3.84 3.25
N LEU A 60 -14.53 -4.55 2.33
CA LEU A 60 -13.77 -3.97 1.24
C LEU A 60 -14.72 -3.44 0.16
N ILE A 61 -14.48 -2.21 -0.28
CA ILE A 61 -15.18 -1.57 -1.38
C ILE A 61 -14.21 -0.94 -2.36
N ASN A 62 -14.64 -0.85 -3.62
CA ASN A 62 -14.01 0.00 -4.62
C ASN A 62 -14.65 1.40 -4.56
N LEU A 63 -13.82 2.44 -4.51
CA LEU A 63 -14.26 3.83 -4.65
C LEU A 63 -13.63 4.49 -5.87
N ASN A 64 -14.49 5.04 -6.72
CA ASN A 64 -14.14 5.99 -7.76
C ASN A 64 -14.58 7.38 -7.33
N ILE A 65 -13.64 8.33 -7.26
CA ILE A 65 -13.88 9.67 -6.75
C ILE A 65 -13.47 10.68 -7.84
N SER A 66 -14.42 11.50 -8.29
CA SER A 66 -14.17 12.60 -9.21
C SER A 66 -14.38 13.92 -8.50
N GLN A 67 -13.46 14.85 -8.69
CA GLN A 67 -13.43 16.15 -8.02
C GLN A 67 -13.01 17.21 -9.04
N GLU A 68 -13.71 18.35 -9.05
CA GLU A 68 -13.33 19.45 -9.92
C GLU A 68 -11.93 19.98 -9.54
N GLY A 69 -11.05 20.11 -10.53
CA GLY A 69 -9.69 20.64 -10.34
C GLY A 69 -8.70 19.72 -9.64
N LYS A 70 -9.04 18.44 -9.40
CA LYS A 70 -8.14 17.44 -8.83
C LYS A 70 -8.11 16.16 -9.67
N PRO A 71 -7.04 15.34 -9.59
CA PRO A 71 -7.04 14.02 -10.20
C PRO A 71 -8.22 13.18 -9.71
N SER A 72 -8.86 12.44 -10.62
CA SER A 72 -9.84 11.43 -10.22
C SER A 72 -9.10 10.25 -9.58
N ILE A 73 -9.71 9.61 -8.59
CA ILE A 73 -9.11 8.52 -7.81
C ILE A 73 -9.89 7.22 -8.05
N SER A 74 -9.18 6.10 -8.18
CA SER A 74 -9.76 4.75 -8.08
C SER A 74 -8.96 3.93 -7.07
N MET A 75 -9.62 3.40 -6.04
CA MET A 75 -8.94 2.74 -4.92
C MET A 75 -9.78 1.61 -4.31
N ILE A 76 -9.09 0.66 -3.68
CA ILE A 76 -9.70 -0.30 -2.76
C ILE A 76 -9.56 0.23 -1.35
N THR A 77 -10.66 0.28 -0.62
CA THR A 77 -10.71 0.78 0.75
C THR A 77 -11.60 -0.08 1.64
N GLU A 78 -11.47 0.05 2.96
CA GLU A 78 -12.52 -0.40 3.88
C GLU A 78 -13.64 0.64 3.91
N ALA A 79 -14.90 0.21 3.96
CA ALA A 79 -16.05 1.09 3.90
C ALA A 79 -15.98 2.22 4.95
N GLY A 80 -16.01 3.46 4.46
CA GLY A 80 -15.96 4.69 5.28
C GLY A 80 -14.56 5.32 5.41
N ILE A 81 -13.49 4.64 5.00
CA ILE A 81 -12.13 5.19 4.92
C ILE A 81 -11.96 5.97 3.61
N ILE A 82 -11.46 7.21 3.70
CA ILE A 82 -11.44 8.19 2.58
C ILE A 82 -10.18 8.16 1.70
N GLY A 83 -9.16 7.39 2.10
CA GLY A 83 -7.90 7.21 1.38
C GLY A 83 -7.24 5.92 1.81
N LYS A 84 -6.94 5.05 0.85
CA LYS A 84 -6.27 3.77 1.09
C LYS A 84 -5.37 3.44 -0.12
N ILE A 85 -5.49 2.26 -0.72
CA ILE A 85 -4.56 1.75 -1.73
C ILE A 85 -5.21 1.87 -3.11
N GLY A 86 -4.49 2.47 -4.07
CA GLY A 86 -5.02 2.70 -5.41
C GLY A 86 -4.19 3.69 -6.22
N LEU A 87 -4.79 4.20 -7.30
CA LEU A 87 -4.15 5.14 -8.22
C LEU A 87 -5.09 6.27 -8.65
N ASN A 88 -4.53 7.31 -9.25
CA ASN A 88 -5.27 8.45 -9.79
C ASN A 88 -5.11 8.66 -11.30
N SER A 89 -5.89 9.59 -11.88
CA SER A 89 -5.91 9.86 -13.33
C SER A 89 -4.62 10.49 -13.88
N ARG A 90 -3.68 10.89 -13.00
CA ARG A 90 -2.33 11.32 -13.37
C ARG A 90 -1.33 10.17 -13.41
N GLY A 91 -1.71 8.98 -12.96
CA GLY A 91 -0.83 7.81 -12.88
C GLY A 91 -0.04 7.70 -11.58
N VAL A 92 -0.40 8.49 -10.55
CA VAL A 92 0.18 8.34 -9.21
C VAL A 92 -0.52 7.18 -8.51
N GLY A 93 0.25 6.15 -8.15
CA GLY A 93 -0.18 5.01 -7.35
C GLY A 93 0.34 5.11 -5.92
N VAL A 94 -0.40 4.54 -4.98
CA VAL A 94 0.03 4.44 -3.57
C VAL A 94 -0.32 3.08 -2.96
N CYS A 95 0.63 2.51 -2.22
CA CYS A 95 0.47 1.33 -1.37
C CYS A 95 0.76 1.68 0.10
N LEU A 96 0.21 0.88 1.02
CA LEU A 96 0.37 1.06 2.46
C LEU A 96 0.84 -0.23 3.13
N ASN A 97 1.88 -0.18 3.95
CA ASN A 97 2.21 -1.29 4.85
C ASN A 97 2.19 -0.79 6.30
N ALA A 98 1.58 -1.53 7.23
CA ALA A 98 1.73 -1.21 8.64
C ALA A 98 3.17 -1.49 9.10
N ILE A 99 3.71 -0.59 9.91
CA ILE A 99 4.91 -0.81 10.72
C ILE A 99 4.50 -0.56 12.16
N ARG A 100 4.97 -1.39 13.08
CA ARG A 100 4.59 -1.29 14.48
C ARG A 100 5.69 -0.62 15.30
N ALA A 101 5.55 0.70 15.45
CA ALA A 101 6.37 1.49 16.35
C ALA A 101 5.52 2.44 17.18
N GLN A 102 5.92 2.66 18.43
CA GLN A 102 5.16 3.49 19.37
C GLN A 102 5.17 4.98 19.02
N GLY A 103 4.10 5.66 19.41
CA GLY A 103 4.00 7.11 19.41
C GLY A 103 3.11 7.66 18.30
N VAL A 104 2.50 8.82 18.61
CA VAL A 104 1.62 9.57 17.70
C VAL A 104 1.89 11.05 17.88
N ASP A 105 1.96 11.79 16.78
CA ASP A 105 1.97 13.26 16.77
C ASP A 105 0.68 13.80 16.15
N PHE A 106 -0.21 14.32 17.00
CA PHE A 106 -1.52 14.81 16.59
C PHE A 106 -1.48 16.13 15.78
N GLN A 107 -0.31 16.72 15.58
CA GLN A 107 -0.13 17.89 14.71
C GLN A 107 0.16 17.49 13.25
N LYS A 108 0.46 16.22 12.98
CA LYS A 108 0.82 15.68 11.67
C LYS A 108 -0.38 15.00 10.99
N LEU A 109 -0.23 14.60 9.72
CA LEU A 109 -1.29 13.93 8.97
C LEU A 109 -1.52 12.51 9.48
N PRO A 110 -2.77 12.12 9.81
CA PRO A 110 -3.10 10.71 10.00
C PRO A 110 -2.76 9.88 8.76
N CYS A 111 -2.36 8.63 8.95
CA CYS A 111 -1.91 7.72 7.90
C CYS A 111 -2.85 7.67 6.68
N HIS A 112 -4.16 7.49 6.90
CA HIS A 112 -5.13 7.42 5.79
C HIS A 112 -5.37 8.78 5.10
N LEU A 113 -5.12 9.89 5.81
CA LEU A 113 -5.12 11.22 5.21
C LEU A 113 -3.84 11.46 4.41
N ALA A 114 -2.69 10.92 4.84
CA ALA A 114 -1.46 10.94 4.06
C ALA A 114 -1.64 10.18 2.73
N LEU A 115 -2.24 8.98 2.75
CA LEU A 115 -2.59 8.24 1.53
C LEU A 115 -3.53 9.03 0.62
N ARG A 116 -4.54 9.70 1.21
CA ARG A 116 -5.45 10.57 0.46
C ARG A 116 -4.70 11.75 -0.19
N THR A 117 -3.73 12.35 0.51
CA THR A 117 -2.87 13.40 -0.04
C THR A 117 -2.08 12.88 -1.25
N CYS A 118 -1.50 11.68 -1.17
CA CYS A 118 -0.82 11.06 -2.31
C CYS A 118 -1.77 10.86 -3.50
N LEU A 119 -2.96 10.31 -3.26
CA LEU A 119 -3.97 10.07 -4.31
C LEU A 119 -4.49 11.36 -4.96
N GLU A 120 -4.41 12.50 -4.28
CA GLU A 120 -4.80 13.81 -4.84
C GLU A 120 -3.66 14.56 -5.54
N SER A 121 -2.43 14.03 -5.54
CA SER A 121 -1.23 14.67 -6.10
C SER A 121 -1.03 14.41 -7.60
N ASN A 122 -0.31 15.26 -8.32
CA ASN A 122 -0.11 15.13 -9.77
C ASN A 122 1.15 14.34 -10.17
N SER A 123 2.10 14.14 -9.25
CA SER A 123 3.25 13.24 -9.43
C SER A 123 3.64 12.57 -8.11
N ALA A 124 4.49 11.55 -8.18
CA ALA A 124 5.04 10.92 -6.98
C ALA A 124 5.84 11.92 -6.13
N GLU A 125 6.61 12.81 -6.78
CA GLU A 125 7.41 13.83 -6.09
C GLU A 125 6.53 14.89 -5.40
N GLU A 126 5.41 15.31 -6.02
CA GLU A 126 4.46 16.23 -5.38
C GLU A 126 3.86 15.60 -4.11
N ALA A 127 3.50 14.33 -4.18
CA ALA A 127 2.97 13.59 -3.03
C ALA A 127 4.00 13.52 -1.89
N VAL A 128 5.25 13.14 -2.19
CA VAL A 128 6.34 13.09 -1.22
C VAL A 128 6.56 14.46 -0.59
N ALA A 129 6.71 15.52 -1.38
CA ALA A 129 6.91 16.87 -0.88
C ALA A 129 5.75 17.36 0.01
N ALA A 130 4.51 16.98 -0.30
CA ALA A 130 3.34 17.30 0.51
C ALA A 130 3.39 16.58 1.87
N LEU A 131 3.82 15.31 1.90
CA LEU A 131 3.98 14.54 3.13
C LEU A 131 5.15 15.03 3.98
N GLU A 132 6.32 15.32 3.40
CA GLU A 132 7.48 15.83 4.13
C GLU A 132 7.21 17.19 4.79
N LYS A 133 6.42 18.03 4.13
CA LYS A 133 6.06 19.36 4.64
C LYS A 133 5.29 19.31 5.96
N VAL A 134 4.44 18.31 6.15
CA VAL A 134 3.53 18.20 7.32
C VAL A 134 3.94 17.07 8.26
N GLY A 135 4.53 16.01 7.73
CA GLY A 135 4.78 14.75 8.42
C GLY A 135 3.56 13.84 8.49
N VAL A 136 3.80 12.58 8.87
CA VAL A 136 2.77 11.57 9.14
C VAL A 136 2.72 11.30 10.65
N ALA A 137 1.51 11.13 11.19
CA ALA A 137 1.24 11.13 12.62
C ALA A 137 1.68 9.86 13.33
N SER A 138 1.71 8.72 12.64
CA SER A 138 2.02 7.41 13.21
C SER A 138 3.00 6.62 12.37
N SER A 139 3.39 5.45 12.87
CA SER A 139 4.22 4.50 12.14
C SER A 139 3.47 3.83 10.98
N CYS A 140 4.08 3.85 9.79
CA CYS A 140 3.67 3.10 8.60
C CYS A 140 4.75 3.21 7.52
N HIS A 141 4.64 2.40 6.48
CA HIS A 141 5.34 2.65 5.22
C HIS A 141 4.33 3.00 4.13
N ILE A 142 4.62 4.07 3.39
CA ILE A 142 3.84 4.50 2.23
C ILE A 142 4.75 4.39 1.01
N LEU A 143 4.35 3.58 0.02
CA LEU A 143 5.04 3.49 -1.26
C LEU A 143 4.26 4.32 -2.28
N VAL A 144 4.85 5.42 -2.75
CA VAL A 144 4.27 6.26 -3.80
C VAL A 144 5.08 6.09 -5.07
N ALA A 145 4.40 5.95 -6.21
CA ALA A 145 5.07 5.83 -7.50
C ALA A 145 4.24 6.42 -8.64
N ASP A 146 4.92 6.71 -9.76
CA ASP A 146 4.32 7.05 -11.04
C ASP A 146 5.04 6.33 -12.21
N SER A 147 4.89 6.81 -13.45
CA SER A 147 5.53 6.18 -14.60
C SER A 147 7.07 6.24 -14.56
N GLU A 148 7.63 7.19 -13.83
CA GLU A 148 9.05 7.52 -13.85
C GLU A 148 9.78 7.10 -12.57
N SER A 149 9.18 7.29 -11.40
CA SER A 149 9.87 7.09 -10.12
C SER A 149 9.00 6.37 -9.09
N ALA A 150 9.66 5.87 -8.05
CA ALA A 150 9.02 5.38 -6.83
C ALA A 150 9.84 5.76 -5.61
N ILE A 151 9.14 6.18 -4.56
CA ILE A 151 9.72 6.57 -3.28
C ILE A 151 8.95 5.82 -2.19
N GLY A 152 9.68 5.06 -1.39
CA GLY A 152 9.18 4.47 -0.16
C GLY A 152 9.39 5.44 0.99
N LEU A 153 8.37 5.64 1.81
CA LEU A 153 8.40 6.56 2.94
C LEU A 153 8.18 5.76 4.22
N GLU A 154 9.27 5.47 4.94
CA GLU A 154 9.18 4.96 6.29
C GLU A 154 8.81 6.12 7.21
N CYS A 155 7.59 6.08 7.72
CA CYS A 155 7.02 7.16 8.52
C CYS A 155 7.01 6.75 10.00
N SER A 156 7.30 7.70 10.88
CA SER A 156 7.08 7.60 12.32
C SER A 156 6.49 8.92 12.85
N HIS A 157 6.06 8.92 14.12
CA HIS A 157 5.63 10.15 14.77
C HIS A 157 6.74 11.21 14.88
N VAL A 158 8.02 10.85 14.70
CA VAL A 158 9.16 11.78 14.78
C VAL A 158 9.54 12.30 13.39
N ASN A 159 9.76 11.41 12.44
CA ASN A 159 10.35 11.71 11.14
C ASN A 159 9.79 10.82 10.01
N ILE A 160 10.12 11.20 8.78
CA ILE A 160 9.99 10.37 7.58
C ILE A 160 11.41 10.05 7.09
N VAL A 161 11.65 8.81 6.69
CA VAL A 161 12.89 8.35 6.09
C VAL A 161 12.59 7.79 4.71
N GLU A 162 13.25 8.33 3.69
CA GLU A 162 13.04 7.90 2.31
C GLU A 162 13.84 6.65 1.96
N LEU A 163 13.21 5.80 1.16
CA LEU A 163 13.79 4.65 0.48
C LEU A 163 13.73 4.91 -1.01
N ALA A 164 14.91 5.08 -1.63
CA ALA A 164 15.02 5.20 -3.07
C ALA A 164 14.93 3.82 -3.73
N MET A 165 14.33 3.76 -4.92
CA MET A 165 14.42 2.58 -5.77
C MET A 165 15.87 2.30 -6.19
N GLU A 166 16.22 1.01 -6.27
CA GLU A 166 17.51 0.54 -6.78
C GLU A 166 17.26 -0.23 -8.08
N GLN A 167 17.90 0.20 -9.17
CA GLN A 167 17.77 -0.44 -10.50
C GLN A 167 16.31 -0.60 -10.96
N GLY A 168 15.46 0.39 -10.64
CA GLY A 168 14.03 0.37 -11.00
C GLY A 168 13.17 -0.54 -10.12
N ILE A 169 13.70 -1.00 -8.99
CA ILE A 169 13.01 -1.90 -8.05
C ILE A 169 12.94 -1.26 -6.67
N LEU A 170 11.79 -1.37 -6.00
CA LEU A 170 11.65 -1.06 -4.59
C LEU A 170 10.61 -1.98 -3.98
N ALA A 171 10.91 -2.62 -2.86
CA ALA A 171 9.96 -3.48 -2.16
C ALA A 171 9.90 -3.11 -0.68
N HIS A 172 8.80 -3.50 -0.02
CA HIS A 172 8.66 -3.29 1.41
C HIS A 172 7.66 -4.28 2.03
N THR A 173 7.91 -4.64 3.29
CA THR A 173 6.98 -5.43 4.11
C THR A 173 6.52 -4.63 5.33
N ASN A 174 6.66 -5.12 6.56
CA ASN A 174 6.06 -4.54 7.77
C ASN A 174 7.08 -4.21 8.86
N HIS A 175 8.31 -3.86 8.49
CA HIS A 175 9.37 -3.46 9.41
C HIS A 175 10.17 -2.30 8.81
N TYR A 176 10.80 -1.48 9.64
CA TYR A 176 11.75 -0.48 9.16
C TYR A 176 13.03 -1.15 8.65
N ILE A 177 13.39 -0.83 7.42
CA ILE A 177 14.64 -1.16 6.74
C ILE A 177 15.74 -0.20 7.16
N LYS A 178 15.43 1.09 7.38
CA LYS A 178 16.39 2.11 7.82
C LYS A 178 16.24 2.42 9.32
N PRO A 179 17.30 2.91 9.99
CA PRO A 179 17.19 3.29 11.38
C PRO A 179 16.36 4.57 11.56
N HIS A 180 15.47 4.57 12.56
CA HIS A 180 14.73 5.74 13.01
C HIS A 180 15.22 6.19 14.40
N HIS A 181 15.90 7.33 14.46
CA HIS A 181 16.41 7.84 15.74
C HIS A 181 15.27 8.18 16.70
N GLY A 182 15.29 7.57 17.89
CA GLY A 182 14.27 7.79 18.93
C GLY A 182 12.97 7.01 18.73
N VAL A 183 12.93 6.10 17.76
CA VAL A 183 11.76 5.24 17.48
C VAL A 183 12.23 3.79 17.39
N GLU A 184 11.58 2.92 18.17
CA GLU A 184 11.86 1.48 18.15
C GLU A 184 10.80 0.74 17.32
N ASP A 185 11.25 -0.04 16.34
CA ASP A 185 10.41 -1.02 15.67
C ASP A 185 10.21 -2.23 16.59
N LEU A 186 8.96 -2.58 16.87
CA LEU A 186 8.63 -3.71 17.70
C LEU A 186 8.62 -5.05 16.93
N ILE A 187 8.72 -5.01 15.59
CA ILE A 187 8.78 -6.15 14.66
C ILE A 187 7.86 -7.30 15.10
N VAL A 188 6.55 -7.03 15.11
CA VAL A 188 5.57 -8.00 15.64
C VAL A 188 5.33 -9.14 14.65
N LEU A 189 5.34 -8.86 13.35
CA LEU A 189 5.33 -9.88 12.32
C LEU A 189 6.76 -10.37 12.09
N LYS A 190 7.14 -11.45 12.79
CA LYS A 190 8.48 -12.06 12.67
C LYS A 190 8.81 -12.53 11.26
N ASP A 191 7.79 -12.79 10.45
CA ASP A 191 7.90 -13.17 9.04
C ASP A 191 8.20 -11.97 8.10
N SER A 192 8.07 -10.73 8.58
CA SER A 192 8.23 -9.52 7.77
C SER A 192 9.61 -9.41 7.09
N PRO A 193 10.75 -9.64 7.78
CA PRO A 193 12.06 -9.69 7.13
C PRO A 193 12.21 -10.83 6.12
N THR A 194 11.66 -12.03 6.42
CA THR A 194 11.73 -13.18 5.51
C THR A 194 10.95 -12.93 4.23
N ARG A 195 9.73 -12.37 4.32
CA ARG A 195 8.95 -11.95 3.14
C ARG A 195 9.66 -10.87 2.34
N PHE A 196 10.33 -9.92 3.01
CA PHE A 196 11.11 -8.89 2.33
C PHE A 196 12.29 -9.46 1.54
N GLN A 197 13.04 -10.39 2.13
CA GLN A 197 14.09 -11.13 1.44
C GLN A 197 13.53 -11.90 0.25
N ARG A 198 12.40 -12.59 0.44
CA ARG A 198 11.74 -13.38 -0.61
C ARG A 198 11.27 -12.54 -1.79
N ILE A 199 10.53 -11.45 -1.56
CA ILE A 199 10.05 -10.60 -2.66
C ILE A 199 11.23 -9.97 -3.42
N THR A 200 12.28 -9.56 -2.70
CA THR A 200 13.50 -9.00 -3.32
C THR A 200 14.23 -10.04 -4.17
N GLN A 201 14.32 -11.28 -3.68
CA GLN A 201 14.90 -12.40 -4.44
C GLN A 201 14.09 -12.66 -5.72
N LEU A 202 12.77 -12.82 -5.61
CA LEU A 202 11.90 -13.12 -6.75
C LEU A 202 11.97 -12.04 -7.84
N VAL A 203 11.95 -10.75 -7.46
CA VAL A 203 12.07 -9.65 -8.42
C VAL A 203 13.43 -9.67 -9.11
N ARG A 204 14.52 -9.96 -8.39
CA ARG A 204 15.87 -10.08 -8.99
C ARG A 204 15.94 -11.22 -9.98
N GLU A 205 15.49 -12.42 -9.60
CA GLU A 205 15.48 -13.59 -10.47
C GLU A 205 14.65 -13.35 -11.75
N GLN A 206 13.49 -12.69 -11.62
CA GLN A 206 12.70 -12.36 -12.79
C GLN A 206 13.33 -11.23 -13.62
N THR A 207 13.99 -10.24 -13.02
CA THR A 207 14.73 -9.19 -13.75
C THR A 207 15.84 -9.79 -14.60
N GLU A 208 16.61 -10.73 -14.04
CA GLU A 208 17.65 -11.45 -14.77
C GLU A 208 17.07 -12.21 -15.97
N ARG A 209 15.94 -12.90 -15.79
CA ARG A 209 15.22 -13.56 -16.90
C ARG A 209 14.68 -12.58 -17.94
N LEU A 210 14.16 -11.43 -17.53
CA LEU A 210 13.62 -10.43 -18.45
C LEU A 210 14.68 -9.80 -19.33
N HIS A 211 15.91 -9.66 -18.84
CA HIS A 211 17.05 -9.29 -19.68
C HIS A 211 17.25 -10.29 -20.84
N GLU A 212 16.83 -11.54 -20.69
CA GLU A 212 16.90 -12.57 -21.73
C GLU A 212 15.65 -12.61 -22.64
N THR A 213 14.45 -12.35 -22.11
CA THR A 213 13.17 -12.55 -22.81
C THR A 213 12.49 -11.29 -23.36
N GLY A 214 12.68 -10.12 -22.74
CA GLY A 214 12.56 -8.84 -23.44
C GLY A 214 11.34 -7.91 -23.21
N THR A 215 10.49 -8.01 -22.19
CA THR A 215 9.61 -6.91 -21.68
C THR A 215 8.98 -7.32 -20.34
N LEU A 216 8.88 -6.41 -19.37
CA LEU A 216 8.16 -6.64 -18.11
C LEU A 216 6.64 -6.58 -18.36
N GLU A 217 5.96 -7.69 -18.14
CA GLU A 217 4.52 -7.85 -18.31
C GLU A 217 3.78 -7.90 -16.98
N LEU A 218 2.46 -7.72 -17.04
CA LEU A 218 1.60 -7.76 -15.85
C LEU A 218 1.69 -9.11 -15.10
N GLU A 219 1.77 -10.23 -15.83
CA GLU A 219 1.82 -11.56 -15.21
C GLU A 219 3.12 -11.79 -14.43
N ASP A 220 4.22 -11.15 -14.82
CA ASP A 220 5.47 -11.18 -14.06
C ASP A 220 5.22 -10.65 -12.64
N ILE A 221 4.59 -9.48 -12.52
CA ILE A 221 4.22 -8.89 -11.22
C ILE A 221 3.21 -9.76 -10.46
N ARG A 222 2.19 -10.28 -11.14
CA ARG A 222 1.18 -11.15 -10.52
C ARG A 222 1.80 -12.42 -9.94
N SER A 223 2.76 -13.00 -10.64
CA SER A 223 3.41 -14.23 -10.18
C SER A 223 4.19 -14.05 -8.88
N LEU A 224 4.80 -12.87 -8.67
CA LEU A 224 5.47 -12.51 -7.41
C LEU A 224 4.50 -12.57 -6.21
N LEU A 225 3.28 -12.07 -6.41
CA LEU A 225 2.28 -11.91 -5.37
C LEU A 225 1.54 -13.21 -5.05
N LYS A 226 1.64 -14.22 -5.93
CA LYS A 226 1.14 -15.59 -5.73
C LYS A 226 2.09 -16.49 -4.93
N ASP A 227 3.28 -16.01 -4.55
CA ASP A 227 4.27 -16.82 -3.84
C ASP A 227 3.76 -17.31 -2.48
N GLU A 228 3.77 -18.64 -2.30
CA GLU A 228 3.35 -19.33 -1.08
C GLU A 228 4.55 -19.91 -0.29
N GLU A 229 5.78 -19.49 -0.60
CA GLU A 229 6.97 -19.94 0.14
C GLU A 229 6.94 -19.39 1.57
N ASN A 230 7.23 -20.25 2.55
CA ASN A 230 7.02 -20.01 3.99
C ASN A 230 5.54 -19.92 4.41
N PHE A 231 4.66 -20.67 3.75
CA PHE A 231 3.30 -20.92 4.23
C PHE A 231 3.28 -21.24 5.74
N PRO A 232 2.35 -20.66 6.54
CA PRO A 232 1.21 -19.84 6.12
C PRO A 232 1.51 -18.33 6.00
N THR A 233 2.70 -17.89 6.42
CA THR A 233 3.13 -16.48 6.49
C THR A 233 3.86 -16.00 5.24
N ALA A 234 3.55 -16.61 4.09
CA ALA A 234 4.13 -16.28 2.80
C ALA A 234 3.69 -14.88 2.30
N ILE A 235 4.21 -14.46 1.14
CA ILE A 235 3.74 -13.24 0.45
C ILE A 235 2.24 -13.33 0.14
N CYS A 236 1.78 -14.49 -0.35
CA CYS A 236 0.37 -14.87 -0.42
C CYS A 236 -0.03 -15.52 0.91
N ARG A 237 -0.38 -14.68 1.90
CA ARG A 237 -0.64 -15.12 3.27
C ARG A 237 -1.94 -15.91 3.37
N SER A 238 -1.92 -16.95 4.18
CA SER A 238 -3.09 -17.80 4.45
C SER A 238 -3.46 -17.78 5.92
N ARG A 239 -4.76 -17.83 6.22
CA ARG A 239 -5.22 -18.04 7.59
C ARG A 239 -4.87 -19.43 8.09
N THR A 240 -4.73 -19.54 9.40
CA THR A 240 -4.64 -20.80 10.14
C THR A 240 -5.64 -20.80 11.29
N ASP A 241 -5.72 -21.90 12.02
CA ASP A 241 -6.55 -21.98 13.23
C ASP A 241 -6.07 -21.00 14.32
N ASP A 242 -4.78 -20.67 14.34
CA ASP A 242 -4.15 -19.76 15.32
C ASP A 242 -4.14 -18.28 14.87
N SER A 243 -4.44 -18.00 13.59
CA SER A 243 -4.37 -16.65 13.03
C SER A 243 -5.33 -16.48 11.85
N SER A 244 -6.27 -15.55 12.00
CA SER A 244 -7.22 -15.13 10.97
C SER A 244 -6.63 -14.13 9.96
N ILE A 245 -5.33 -13.78 10.05
CA ILE A 245 -4.70 -12.88 9.08
C ILE A 245 -4.43 -13.62 7.77
N ALA A 246 -5.00 -13.14 6.67
CA ALA A 246 -4.80 -13.67 5.32
C ALA A 246 -4.74 -12.53 4.28
N THR A 247 -4.22 -12.80 3.08
CA THR A 247 -4.30 -11.84 1.97
C THR A 247 -5.76 -11.64 1.57
N LEU A 248 -6.29 -10.42 1.75
CA LEU A 248 -7.70 -10.10 1.50
C LEU A 248 -7.94 -9.42 0.16
N PHE A 249 -6.90 -8.80 -0.40
CA PHE A 249 -6.87 -8.45 -1.81
C PHE A 249 -5.44 -8.29 -2.30
N ASN A 250 -5.30 -8.41 -3.62
CA ASN A 250 -4.13 -8.05 -4.38
C ASN A 250 -4.46 -6.90 -5.33
N ILE A 251 -3.52 -5.98 -5.54
CA ILE A 251 -3.62 -4.95 -6.57
C ILE A 251 -2.31 -4.89 -7.37
N VAL A 252 -2.42 -4.77 -8.69
CA VAL A 252 -1.31 -4.48 -9.61
C VAL A 252 -1.69 -3.28 -10.46
N MET A 253 -0.97 -2.17 -10.29
CA MET A 253 -1.17 -0.90 -10.98
C MET A 253 -0.15 -0.75 -12.11
N ASP A 254 -0.61 -0.66 -13.35
CA ASP A 254 0.18 -0.17 -14.48
C ASP A 254 0.11 1.36 -14.50
N LEU A 255 1.20 1.99 -14.08
CA LEU A 255 1.26 3.44 -13.90
C LEU A 255 1.42 4.18 -15.23
N LYS A 256 1.88 3.50 -16.29
CA LYS A 256 1.96 4.07 -17.64
C LYS A 256 0.61 4.08 -18.33
N THR A 257 -0.15 2.99 -18.22
CA THR A 257 -1.51 2.92 -18.79
C THR A 257 -2.59 3.44 -17.86
N ARG A 258 -2.24 3.75 -16.60
CA ARG A 258 -3.12 4.29 -15.55
C ARG A 258 -4.29 3.37 -15.25
N ARG A 259 -4.00 2.07 -15.14
CA ARG A 259 -4.97 1.01 -14.86
C ARG A 259 -4.49 0.18 -13.70
N ALA A 260 -5.41 -0.40 -12.94
CA ALA A 260 -5.06 -1.45 -11.98
C ALA A 260 -5.95 -2.67 -12.14
N GLU A 261 -5.36 -3.84 -11.92
CA GLU A 261 -6.09 -5.08 -11.70
C GLU A 261 -6.12 -5.38 -10.20
N VAL A 262 -7.31 -5.68 -9.68
CA VAL A 262 -7.54 -6.05 -8.29
C VAL A 262 -8.14 -7.45 -8.25
N VAL A 263 -7.61 -8.31 -7.38
CA VAL A 263 -8.22 -9.60 -7.05
C VAL A 263 -8.63 -9.54 -5.58
N ILE A 264 -9.92 -9.77 -5.28
CA ILE A 264 -10.39 -9.90 -3.89
C ILE A 264 -10.09 -11.32 -3.41
N GLY A 265 -9.54 -11.42 -2.20
CA GLY A 265 -8.96 -12.64 -1.63
C GLY A 265 -7.53 -12.87 -2.13
N LYS A 266 -7.17 -14.14 -2.25
CA LYS A 266 -5.84 -14.55 -2.72
C LYS A 266 -5.65 -14.23 -4.23
N PRO A 267 -4.45 -13.82 -4.66
CA PRO A 267 -4.14 -13.56 -6.08
C PRO A 267 -4.22 -14.79 -7.00
N SER A 268 -4.36 -16.00 -6.44
CA SER A 268 -4.66 -17.23 -7.18
C SER A 268 -6.15 -17.40 -7.55
N MET A 269 -7.03 -16.54 -7.03
CA MET A 269 -8.47 -16.55 -7.34
C MET A 269 -8.77 -15.92 -8.71
N ALA A 270 -9.92 -16.27 -9.29
CA ALA A 270 -10.21 -16.04 -10.71
C ALA A 270 -10.86 -14.68 -11.05
N GLU A 271 -11.53 -14.03 -10.09
CA GLU A 271 -12.26 -12.79 -10.37
C GLU A 271 -11.35 -11.56 -10.27
N ILE A 272 -11.21 -10.85 -11.39
CA ILE A 272 -10.38 -9.66 -11.51
C ILE A 272 -11.29 -8.44 -11.71
N LEU A 273 -11.16 -7.47 -10.82
CA LEU A 273 -11.76 -6.15 -10.92
C LEU A 273 -10.75 -5.19 -11.56
N CYS A 274 -11.16 -4.48 -12.61
CA CYS A 274 -10.32 -3.45 -13.23
C CYS A 274 -10.65 -2.06 -12.66
N LEU A 275 -9.63 -1.36 -12.14
CA LEU A 275 -9.70 0.03 -11.72
C LEU A 275 -9.16 0.92 -12.84
N VAL A 276 -9.96 1.90 -13.25
CA VAL A 276 -9.60 2.93 -14.23
C VAL A 276 -10.12 4.26 -13.70
N PRO A 277 -9.24 5.14 -13.17
CA PRO A 277 -9.67 6.48 -12.77
C PRO A 277 -10.31 7.22 -13.94
N ALA A 278 -11.37 7.97 -13.68
CA ALA A 278 -12.00 8.79 -14.70
C ALA A 278 -11.03 9.87 -15.21
N GLU A 279 -11.04 10.13 -16.52
CA GLU A 279 -10.18 11.14 -17.14
C GLU A 279 -10.39 12.56 -16.59
#